data_AF-A0A0S6XUW9-F1
#
_entry.id   AF-A0A0S6XUW9-F1
#
_cell.length_a   1.000
_cell.length_b   1.000
_cell.length_c   1.000
_cell.angle_alpha   90.00
_cell.angle_beta   90.00
_cell.angle_gamma   90.00
#
_symmetry.space_group_name_H-M   'P 1'
#
loop_
_entity.id
_entity.type
_entity.pdbx_description
1 polymer ?
#
loop_
_entity_poly.entity_id
_entity_poly.type
_entity_poly.pdbx_seq_one_letter_code
_entity_poly.pdbx_strand_id
1 'polypeptide(L)'
;MSSQPPPARDFIEAYYAQKPDFVKLWASSKSTSKDTDKSSPTASMPVHPKEEETHGDLTDKVAKESSDSTASSHEMHQADDDSRKPTVQDYKALPGPAIAENLGQPASKEDLKKRMEELNKK
;
A
#
# COMPACT_ATOMS: atom_id res chain seq x y z
N MET A 1 -1.74 36.84 -34.29
CA MET A 1 -1.88 35.50 -34.88
C MET A 1 -2.62 34.65 -33.86
N SER A 2 -3.95 34.52 -34.00
CA SER A 2 -4.77 33.76 -33.05
C SER A 2 -4.70 32.28 -33.47
N SER A 3 -3.89 31.48 -32.80
CA SER A 3 -3.85 30.03 -33.02
C SER A 3 -5.05 29.41 -32.31
N GLN A 4 -6.09 29.11 -33.07
CA GLN A 4 -7.23 28.35 -32.59
C GLN A 4 -6.74 27.00 -32.02
N PRO A 5 -7.22 26.56 -30.84
CA PRO A 5 -6.77 25.30 -30.26
C PRO A 5 -7.11 24.13 -31.19
N PRO A 6 -6.22 23.13 -31.33
CA PRO A 6 -6.45 22.04 -32.24
C PRO A 6 -7.73 21.28 -31.86
N PRO A 7 -8.46 20.76 -32.86
CA PRO A 7 -9.69 20.03 -32.61
C PRO A 7 -9.42 18.85 -31.68
N ALA A 8 -10.39 18.51 -30.83
CA ALA A 8 -10.24 17.49 -29.79
C ALA A 8 -9.75 16.12 -30.33
N ARG A 9 -10.00 15.82 -31.61
CA ARG A 9 -9.52 14.62 -32.29
C ARG A 9 -8.00 14.56 -32.34
N ASP A 10 -7.34 15.66 -32.67
CA ASP A 10 -5.89 15.73 -32.81
C ASP A 10 -5.19 15.54 -31.46
N PHE A 11 -5.78 16.06 -30.38
CA PHE A 11 -5.31 15.82 -29.02
C PHE A 11 -5.42 14.36 -28.61
N ILE A 12 -6.51 13.70 -28.98
CA ILE A 12 -6.73 12.28 -28.68
C ILE A 12 -5.71 11.43 -29.46
N GLU A 13 -5.48 11.73 -30.74
CA GLU A 13 -4.51 11.01 -31.57
C GLU A 13 -3.07 11.18 -31.07
N ALA A 14 -2.66 12.41 -30.71
CA ALA A 14 -1.35 12.67 -30.12
C ALA A 14 -1.15 11.91 -28.79
N TYR A 15 -2.19 11.84 -27.97
CA TYR A 15 -2.17 11.10 -26.70
C TYR A 15 -1.99 9.59 -26.92
N TYR A 16 -2.67 8.99 -27.90
CA TYR A 16 -2.50 7.57 -28.20
C TYR A 16 -1.18 7.26 -28.91
N ALA A 17 -0.60 8.22 -29.65
CA ALA A 17 0.72 8.07 -30.28
C ALA A 17 1.88 8.06 -29.25
N GLN A 18 1.75 8.81 -28.15
CA GLN A 18 2.78 8.88 -27.11
C GLN A 18 2.72 7.69 -26.13
N LYS A 19 1.61 6.95 -26.10
CA LYS A 19 1.46 5.85 -25.17
C LYS A 19 2.29 4.64 -25.57
N PRO A 20 2.92 3.95 -24.59
CA PRO A 20 3.53 2.67 -24.87
C PRO A 20 2.48 1.66 -25.33
N ASP A 21 2.86 0.80 -26.26
CA ASP A 21 2.03 -0.29 -26.74
C ASP A 21 1.95 -1.39 -25.66
N PHE A 22 0.94 -1.27 -24.80
CA PHE A 22 0.73 -2.19 -23.68
C PHE A 22 0.45 -3.63 -24.14
N VAL A 23 -0.05 -3.83 -25.35
CA VAL A 23 -0.27 -5.17 -25.92
C VAL A 23 1.07 -5.86 -26.18
N LYS A 24 2.05 -5.13 -26.71
CA LYS A 24 3.42 -5.64 -26.90
C LYS A 24 4.14 -5.88 -25.57
N LEU A 25 3.98 -4.98 -24.61
CA LEU A 25 4.58 -5.13 -23.28
C LEU A 25 4.09 -6.41 -22.59
N TRP A 26 2.79 -6.68 -22.64
CA TRP A 26 2.18 -7.90 -22.10
C TRP A 26 2.50 -9.17 -22.89
N ALA A 27 2.69 -9.06 -24.22
CA ALA A 27 3.13 -10.20 -25.03
C ALA A 27 4.58 -10.60 -24.69
N SER A 28 5.47 -9.64 -24.47
CA SER A 28 6.85 -9.92 -24.05
C SER A 28 6.93 -10.61 -22.68
N SER A 29 6.07 -10.23 -21.73
CA SER A 29 6.07 -10.81 -20.38
C SER A 29 5.54 -12.26 -20.32
N LYS A 30 4.80 -12.71 -21.33
CA LYS A 30 4.27 -14.08 -21.42
C LYS A 30 5.22 -15.07 -22.10
N SER A 31 6.32 -14.61 -22.69
CA SER A 31 7.26 -15.47 -23.42
C SER A 31 8.33 -16.15 -22.56
N THR A 32 8.36 -15.92 -21.24
CA THR A 32 9.29 -16.62 -20.35
C THR A 32 8.64 -17.88 -19.77
N SER A 33 8.36 -18.85 -20.62
CA SER A 33 8.10 -20.22 -20.20
C SER A 33 9.32 -21.09 -20.44
N LYS A 34 9.92 -21.58 -19.35
CA LYS A 34 10.45 -22.94 -19.18
C LYS A 34 11.45 -23.43 -20.25
N ASP A 35 12.73 -23.17 -19.99
CA ASP A 35 13.82 -24.07 -20.42
C ASP A 35 14.46 -24.71 -19.20
N THR A 36 14.26 -26.02 -19.11
CA THR A 36 15.10 -26.93 -18.33
C THR A 36 16.42 -27.07 -19.07
N ASP A 37 17.42 -26.27 -18.76
CA ASP A 37 18.80 -26.67 -18.94
C ASP A 37 19.74 -25.94 -17.98
N LYS A 38 20.66 -26.74 -17.47
CA LYS A 38 21.53 -26.48 -16.34
C LYS A 38 22.69 -25.57 -16.76
N SER A 39 22.42 -24.30 -16.99
CA SER A 39 23.46 -23.26 -17.06
C SER A 39 22.83 -21.90 -16.74
N SER A 40 22.76 -21.57 -15.46
CA SER A 40 22.34 -20.23 -15.05
C SER A 40 23.38 -19.22 -15.53
N PRO A 41 22.99 -18.15 -16.26
CA PRO A 41 23.87 -17.01 -16.44
C PRO A 41 24.22 -16.48 -15.06
N THR A 42 25.49 -16.46 -14.69
CA THR A 42 25.97 -15.88 -13.44
C THR A 42 25.83 -14.36 -13.52
N ALA A 43 24.60 -13.87 -13.47
CA ALA A 43 24.34 -12.56 -12.91
C ALA A 43 24.86 -12.65 -11.47
N SER A 44 26.05 -12.10 -11.25
CA SER A 44 26.64 -11.92 -9.93
C SER A 44 25.76 -10.94 -9.15
N MET A 45 24.60 -11.42 -8.72
CA MET A 45 23.77 -10.71 -7.76
C MET A 45 24.62 -10.60 -6.49
N PRO A 46 24.72 -9.39 -5.88
CA PRO A 46 25.39 -9.24 -4.61
C PRO A 46 24.84 -10.28 -3.63
N VAL A 47 25.67 -11.27 -3.29
CA VAL A 47 25.33 -12.28 -2.30
C VAL A 47 25.32 -11.54 -0.97
N HIS A 48 24.17 -11.50 -0.31
CA HIS A 48 24.12 -10.99 1.05
C HIS A 48 24.99 -11.86 1.95
N PRO A 49 25.83 -11.28 2.83
CA PRO A 49 26.59 -12.04 3.80
C PRO A 49 25.64 -12.91 4.63
N LYS A 50 26.10 -14.10 5.02
CA LYS A 50 25.31 -15.03 5.82
C LYS A 50 24.95 -14.35 7.15
N GLU A 51 23.76 -14.61 7.69
CA GLU A 51 23.29 -13.97 8.93
C GLU A 51 24.19 -14.25 10.17
N GLU A 52 25.11 -15.21 10.07
CA GLU A 52 26.12 -15.48 11.10
C GLU A 52 27.26 -14.43 11.14
N GLU A 53 27.49 -13.68 10.04
CA GLU A 53 28.45 -12.57 9.97
C GLU A 53 27.80 -11.20 10.22
N THR A 54 26.48 -11.12 10.34
CA THR A 54 25.81 -9.87 10.71
C THR A 54 25.98 -9.61 12.20
N HIS A 55 26.76 -8.57 12.52
CA HIS A 55 26.86 -8.02 13.87
C HIS A 55 25.45 -7.81 14.45
N GLY A 56 25.11 -8.54 15.51
CA GLY A 56 23.85 -8.45 16.25
C GLY A 56 23.62 -7.11 16.96
N ASP A 57 24.42 -6.09 16.65
CA ASP A 57 24.45 -4.78 17.29
C ASP A 57 23.46 -3.80 16.64
N LEU A 58 22.65 -4.22 15.65
CA LEU A 58 21.72 -3.33 14.96
C LEU A 58 20.66 -2.78 15.93
N THR A 59 20.12 -3.64 16.80
CA THR A 59 19.14 -3.26 17.83
C THR A 59 19.78 -2.37 18.89
N ASP A 60 21.04 -2.62 19.24
CA ASP A 60 21.81 -1.84 20.21
C ASP A 60 22.17 -0.45 19.67
N LYS A 61 22.48 -0.33 18.38
CA LYS A 61 22.76 0.95 17.71
C LYS A 61 21.52 1.82 17.64
N VAL A 62 20.38 1.25 17.23
CA VAL A 62 19.10 1.98 17.21
C VAL A 62 18.71 2.46 18.60
N ALA A 63 18.94 1.64 19.64
CA ALA A 63 18.68 2.05 21.02
C ALA A 63 19.64 3.17 21.49
N LYS A 64 20.93 3.09 21.18
CA LYS A 64 21.95 4.09 21.58
C LYS A 64 21.80 5.42 20.83
N GLU A 65 21.49 5.38 19.54
CA GLU A 65 21.31 6.57 18.69
C GLU A 65 19.94 7.25 18.89
N SER A 66 19.01 6.59 19.59
CA SER A 66 17.68 7.14 19.88
C SER A 66 17.70 8.26 20.93
N SER A 67 18.73 8.36 21.78
CA SER A 67 18.75 9.34 22.89
C SER A 67 18.89 10.79 22.41
N ASP A 68 19.55 11.03 21.28
CA ASP A 68 19.77 12.36 20.72
C ASP A 68 18.80 12.70 19.56
N SER A 69 17.79 11.86 19.31
CA SER A 69 16.86 12.06 18.19
C SER A 69 15.87 13.20 18.46
N THR A 70 15.93 14.25 17.64
CA THR A 70 14.95 15.35 17.61
C THR A 70 13.65 14.99 16.89
N ALA A 71 13.47 13.72 16.48
CA ALA A 71 12.26 13.26 15.79
C ALA A 71 10.98 13.48 16.63
N SER A 72 11.10 13.45 17.97
CA SER A 72 9.98 13.67 18.89
C SER A 72 9.92 15.08 19.49
N SER A 73 10.84 16.00 19.12
CA SER A 73 10.88 17.36 19.71
C SER A 73 9.92 18.35 19.04
N HIS A 74 8.93 17.86 18.30
CA HIS A 74 7.92 18.71 17.69
C HIS A 74 6.89 19.13 18.75
N GLU A 75 6.33 20.34 18.62
CA GLU A 75 5.46 20.95 19.63
C GLU A 75 4.25 20.07 20.01
N MET A 76 3.75 19.26 19.07
CA MET A 76 2.64 18.33 19.28
C MET A 76 3.02 17.01 19.96
N HIS A 77 4.32 16.73 20.15
CA HIS A 77 4.85 15.48 20.71
C HIS A 77 5.48 15.64 22.11
N GLN A 78 5.23 16.77 22.77
CA GLN A 78 5.62 17.00 24.18
C GLN A 78 4.87 16.00 25.09
N ALA A 79 5.56 14.94 25.53
CA ALA A 79 4.99 13.87 26.35
C ALA A 79 4.77 14.26 27.82
N ASP A 80 5.42 15.35 28.28
CA ASP A 80 5.46 15.75 29.69
C ASP A 80 4.37 16.75 30.09
N ASP A 81 3.57 17.22 29.13
CA ASP A 81 2.48 18.14 29.42
C ASP A 81 1.18 17.36 29.68
N ASP A 82 1.00 16.91 30.93
CA ASP A 82 -0.26 16.30 31.41
C ASP A 82 -1.48 17.19 31.16
N SER A 83 -1.28 18.48 30.84
CA SER A 83 -2.33 19.43 30.47
C SER A 83 -2.94 19.22 29.07
N ARG A 84 -2.27 18.47 28.18
CA ARG A 84 -2.73 18.19 26.80
C ARG A 84 -3.38 16.82 26.62
N LYS A 85 -3.39 15.98 27.66
CA LYS A 85 -4.07 14.68 27.59
C LYS A 85 -5.58 14.90 27.65
N PRO A 86 -6.36 14.45 26.65
CA PRO A 86 -7.81 14.54 26.71
C PRO A 86 -8.33 13.76 27.92
N THR A 87 -9.09 14.44 28.75
CA THR A 87 -9.77 13.89 29.92
C THR A 87 -11.00 13.09 29.49
N VAL A 88 -11.56 12.29 30.39
CA VAL A 88 -12.80 11.51 30.13
C VAL A 88 -13.97 12.42 29.68
N GLN A 89 -13.96 13.70 30.05
CA GLN A 89 -14.98 14.67 29.65
C GLN A 89 -14.85 15.07 28.18
N ASP A 90 -13.63 15.12 27.64
CA ASP A 90 -13.37 15.49 26.24
C ASP A 90 -13.91 14.43 25.27
N TYR A 91 -13.90 13.15 25.67
CA TYR A 91 -14.52 12.06 24.91
C TYR A 91 -16.06 12.03 25.01
N LYS A 92 -16.66 12.65 26.02
CA LYS A 92 -18.13 12.75 26.13
C LYS A 92 -18.72 13.79 25.17
N ALA A 93 -17.97 14.85 24.88
CA ALA A 93 -18.38 15.89 23.93
C ALA A 93 -18.24 15.45 22.46
N LEU A 94 -17.46 14.38 22.21
CA LEU A 94 -17.30 13.73 20.92
C LEU A 94 -18.00 12.36 20.95
N PRO A 95 -19.35 12.30 20.98
CA PRO A 95 -20.03 11.05 20.76
C PRO A 95 -19.51 10.50 19.45
N GLY A 96 -18.95 9.29 19.50
CA GLY A 96 -18.34 8.64 18.33
C GLY A 96 -19.31 8.59 17.14
N PRO A 97 -18.85 8.20 15.95
CA PRO A 97 -19.71 8.09 14.78
C PRO A 97 -20.97 7.32 15.17
N ALA A 98 -22.13 7.94 14.93
CA ALA A 98 -23.42 7.40 15.32
C ALA A 98 -23.55 5.99 14.72
N ILE A 99 -23.45 4.98 15.59
CA ILE A 99 -23.73 3.60 15.20
C ILE A 99 -25.23 3.58 14.98
N ALA A 100 -25.66 3.63 13.73
CA ALA A 100 -27.07 3.52 13.40
C ALA A 100 -27.61 2.23 14.01
N GLU A 101 -28.60 2.32 14.89
CA GLU A 101 -29.21 1.16 15.56
C GLU A 101 -29.88 0.17 14.59
N ASN A 102 -29.99 0.56 13.31
CA ASN A 102 -30.45 -0.27 12.19
C ASN A 102 -29.29 -0.77 11.31
N LEU A 103 -28.17 -1.17 11.89
CA LEU A 103 -27.29 -2.14 11.22
C LEU A 103 -28.12 -3.42 11.09
N GLY A 104 -28.73 -3.64 9.92
CA GLY A 104 -29.73 -4.69 9.70
C GLY A 104 -29.35 -6.04 10.31
N GLN A 105 -30.36 -6.82 10.71
CA GLN A 105 -30.19 -8.13 11.36
C GLN A 105 -29.19 -9.00 10.57
N PRO A 106 -28.20 -9.61 11.23
CA PRO A 106 -27.29 -10.53 10.56
C PRO A 106 -28.11 -11.64 9.90
N ALA A 107 -27.93 -11.83 8.60
CA ALA A 107 -28.61 -12.89 7.87
C ALA A 107 -28.26 -14.26 8.49
N SER A 108 -29.25 -15.13 8.61
CA SER A 108 -29.05 -16.46 9.18
C SER A 108 -28.03 -17.25 8.35
N LYS A 109 -27.30 -18.18 8.98
CA LYS A 109 -26.29 -19.02 8.31
C LYS A 109 -26.89 -19.79 7.12
N GLU A 110 -28.17 -20.14 7.19
CA GLU A 110 -28.89 -20.86 6.15
C GLU A 110 -29.20 -19.99 4.94
N ASP A 111 -29.58 -18.72 5.16
CA ASP A 111 -29.86 -17.76 4.10
C ASP A 111 -28.58 -17.36 3.34
N LEU A 112 -27.46 -17.24 4.07
CA LEU A 112 -26.15 -17.02 3.46
C LEU A 112 -25.73 -18.21 2.60
N LYS A 113 -25.96 -19.44 3.05
CA LYS A 113 -25.60 -20.65 2.29
C LYS A 113 -26.40 -20.75 0.98
N LYS A 114 -27.71 -20.50 1.02
CA LYS A 114 -28.56 -20.51 -0.19
C LYS A 114 -28.12 -19.47 -1.22
N ARG A 115 -27.75 -18.26 -0.77
CA ARG A 115 -27.23 -17.20 -1.66
C ARG A 115 -25.87 -17.54 -2.27
N MET A 116 -24.98 -18.19 -1.50
CA MET A 116 -23.69 -18.65 -2.01
C MET A 116 -23.87 -19.73 -3.08
N GLU A 117 -24.75 -20.70 -2.85
CA GLU A 117 -25.05 -21.76 -3.83
C GLU A 117 -25.69 -21.22 -5.11
N GLU A 118 -26.45 -20.14 -5.04
CA GLU A 118 -27.01 -19.47 -6.23
C GLU A 118 -25.93 -18.70 -7.01
N LEU A 119 -25.05 -17.96 -6.33
CA LEU A 119 -23.96 -17.21 -6.95
C LEU A 119 -22.88 -18.11 -7.59
N ASN A 120 -22.64 -19.29 -7.03
CA ASN A 120 -21.66 -20.24 -7.52
C ASN A 120 -22.15 -21.10 -8.71
N LYS A 121 -23.34 -20.83 -9.26
CA LYS A 121 -23.84 -21.47 -10.49
C LYS A 121 -23.35 -20.79 -11.78
N LYS A 122 -22.38 -19.88 -11.69
CA LYS A 122 -21.61 -19.39 -12.84
C LYS A 122 -20.52 -20.36 -13.22
#